data_AF-W8L4Z2-F1
#
_entry.id   AF-W8L4Z2-F1
#
_cell.length_a   1.000
_cell.length_b   1.000
_cell.length_c   1.000
_cell.angle_alpha   90.00
_cell.angle_beta   90.00
_cell.angle_gamma   90.00
#
_symmetry.space_group_name_H-M   'P 1'
#
loop_
_entity.id
_entity.type
_entity.pdbx_description
1 polymer ?
#
loop_
_entity_poly.entity_id
_entity_poly.type
_entity_poly.pdbx_seq_one_letter_code
_entity_poly.pdbx_strand_id
1 'polypeptide(L)'
;MRDREFDFRDADFERIRRMIYEYAGISLNPGKRDMVYSRVARRLRQAGLNSFEAYLDRLEVDAEEWQHFVNSLTTNLTSFFREAHHFPVLSEHATRMQGRLRRTLRIWSAGCSTGEEPFSIAMTLIDAFGSWTPPVKILATDLDTQVVRHAAEGIYPMERIDKMPQSDVKRFFLRGKGSREGMVRVRPQVRELITFESLNLLGPSWPLKEPFDAIFCRNVLIYFDKPTQYRLLSRFHPLLHPEGLLFVGHSESLAHASDLFRLQGKTVCVPVARGRP
;
A
#
# COMPACT_ATOMS: atom_id res chain seq x y z
N MET A 1 -24.43 27.97 0.38
CA MET A 1 -24.35 26.68 1.10
C MET A 1 -24.53 25.58 0.05
N ARG A 2 -23.61 24.62 -0.03
CA ARG A 2 -23.79 23.47 -0.94
C ARG A 2 -24.88 22.60 -0.34
N ASP A 3 -25.97 22.41 -1.07
CA ASP A 3 -27.10 21.61 -0.62
C ASP A 3 -26.63 20.17 -0.43
N ARG A 4 -26.69 19.67 0.80
CA ARG A 4 -26.21 18.34 1.18
C ARG A 4 -27.45 17.43 1.23
N GLU A 5 -27.42 16.35 0.45
CA GLU A 5 -28.51 15.34 0.38
C GLU A 5 -28.87 14.78 1.76
N PHE A 6 -27.84 14.44 2.55
CA PHE A 6 -27.98 14.02 3.95
C PHE A 6 -27.45 15.10 4.90
N ASP A 7 -28.14 15.31 6.02
CA ASP A 7 -27.62 16.13 7.12
C ASP A 7 -26.32 15.51 7.66
N PHE A 8 -25.31 16.34 7.84
CA PHE A 8 -23.97 15.91 8.25
C PHE A 8 -23.41 16.83 9.32
N ARG A 9 -23.71 16.48 10.57
CA ARG A 9 -23.41 17.27 11.76
C ARG A 9 -21.96 17.12 12.17
N ASP A 10 -21.48 18.04 13.00
CA ASP A 10 -20.11 18.00 13.53
C ASP A 10 -19.86 16.73 14.34
N ALA A 11 -20.86 16.28 15.11
CA ALA A 11 -20.79 15.03 15.86
C ALA A 11 -20.58 13.80 14.97
N ASP A 12 -21.22 13.75 13.79
CA ASP A 12 -21.07 12.64 12.85
C ASP A 12 -19.65 12.61 12.26
N PHE A 13 -19.12 13.78 11.89
CA PHE A 13 -17.76 13.91 11.39
C PHE A 13 -16.72 13.49 12.44
N GLU A 14 -16.85 13.97 13.68
CA GLU A 14 -15.91 13.62 14.75
C GLU A 14 -16.01 12.14 15.16
N ARG A 15 -17.20 11.54 15.10
CA ARG A 15 -17.38 10.09 15.28
C ARG A 15 -16.63 9.31 14.20
N ILE A 16 -16.79 9.68 12.92
CA ILE A 16 -16.04 9.07 11.81
C ILE A 16 -14.53 9.19 12.00
N ARG A 17 -14.05 10.38 12.38
CA ARG A 17 -12.63 10.64 12.62
C ARG A 17 -12.06 9.75 13.70
N ARG A 18 -12.76 9.63 14.83
CA ARG A 18 -12.36 8.77 15.94
C ARG A 18 -12.32 7.30 15.50
N MET A 19 -13.40 6.81 14.89
CA MET A 19 -13.52 5.42 14.45
C MET A 19 -12.39 5.00 13.50
N ILE A 20 -12.11 5.80 12.45
CA ILE A 20 -11.07 5.44 11.49
C ILE A 20 -9.66 5.64 12.03
N TYR A 21 -9.45 6.59 12.94
CA TYR A 21 -8.17 6.79 13.60
C TYR A 21 -7.85 5.64 14.56
N GLU A 22 -8.82 5.22 15.39
CA GLU A 22 -8.65 4.09 16.31
C GLU A 22 -8.37 2.78 15.57
N TYR A 23 -9.08 2.54 14.47
CA TYR A 23 -8.92 1.32 13.70
C TYR A 23 -7.68 1.30 12.81
N ALA A 24 -7.46 2.34 12.01
CA ALA A 24 -6.46 2.35 10.93
C ALA A 24 -5.34 3.38 11.13
N GLY A 25 -5.39 4.19 12.20
CA GLY A 25 -4.44 5.29 12.43
C GLY A 25 -4.63 6.48 11.48
N ILE A 26 -5.63 6.47 10.60
CA ILE A 26 -5.83 7.49 9.57
C ILE A 26 -6.26 8.79 10.24
N SER A 27 -5.39 9.80 10.16
CA SER A 27 -5.65 11.14 10.65
C SER A 27 -6.36 11.96 9.57
N LEU A 28 -7.64 12.22 9.77
CA LEU A 28 -8.46 13.09 8.93
C LEU A 28 -8.44 14.49 9.51
N ASN A 29 -7.89 15.48 8.80
CA ASN A 29 -7.95 16.87 9.25
C ASN A 29 -9.35 17.49 8.99
N PRO A 30 -9.71 18.62 9.67
CA PRO A 30 -11.01 19.26 9.45
C PRO A 30 -11.28 19.66 8.00
N GLY A 31 -10.24 20.02 7.23
CA GLY A 31 -10.34 20.36 5.82
C GLY A 31 -10.80 19.21 4.92
N LYS A 32 -10.73 17.95 5.38
CA LYS A 32 -11.21 16.77 4.65
C LYS A 32 -12.70 16.49 4.83
N ARG A 33 -13.46 17.34 5.52
CA ARG A 33 -14.88 17.11 5.81
C ARG A 33 -15.73 16.82 4.58
N ASP A 34 -15.60 17.62 3.51
CA ASP A 34 -16.39 17.43 2.28
C ASP A 34 -16.02 16.12 1.56
N MET A 35 -14.74 15.73 1.60
CA MET A 35 -14.28 14.44 1.07
C MET A 35 -14.91 13.29 1.85
N VAL A 36 -14.91 13.35 3.19
CA VAL A 36 -15.54 12.34 4.05
C VAL A 36 -17.03 12.25 3.76
N TYR A 37 -17.72 13.40 3.71
CA TYR A 37 -19.13 13.46 3.37
C TYR A 37 -19.42 12.75 2.05
N SER A 38 -18.72 13.11 0.96
CA SER A 38 -19.00 12.54 -0.37
C SER A 38 -18.82 11.02 -0.43
N ARG A 39 -17.81 10.48 0.26
CA ARG A 39 -17.49 9.05 0.28
C ARG A 39 -18.47 8.25 1.14
N VAL A 40 -18.76 8.75 2.33
CA VAL A 40 -19.64 8.06 3.29
C VAL A 40 -21.10 8.19 2.87
N ALA A 41 -21.54 9.33 2.33
CA ALA A 41 -22.89 9.50 1.77
C ALA A 41 -23.18 8.49 0.64
N ARG A 42 -22.17 8.13 -0.17
CA ARG A 42 -22.32 7.06 -1.16
C ARG A 42 -22.60 5.70 -0.51
N ARG A 43 -21.96 5.41 0.64
CA ARG A 43 -22.24 4.20 1.41
C ARG A 43 -23.63 4.22 2.04
N LEU A 44 -24.06 5.36 2.60
CA LEU A 44 -25.43 5.53 3.11
C LEU A 44 -26.47 5.13 2.05
N ARG A 45 -26.33 5.66 0.82
CA ARG A 45 -27.22 5.31 -0.31
C ARG A 45 -27.21 3.80 -0.62
N GLN A 46 -26.02 3.19 -0.66
CA GLN A 46 -25.87 1.76 -0.96
C GLN A 46 -26.44 0.88 0.16
N ALA A 47 -26.37 1.34 1.40
CA ALA A 47 -26.93 0.67 2.58
C ALA A 47 -28.44 0.92 2.75
N GLY A 48 -29.05 1.80 1.95
CA GLY A 48 -30.46 2.18 2.07
C GLY A 48 -30.78 3.01 3.31
N LEU A 49 -29.81 3.76 3.85
CA LEU A 49 -29.94 4.54 5.08
C LEU A 49 -30.00 6.04 4.79
N ASN A 50 -30.82 6.75 5.56
CA ASN A 50 -31.14 8.17 5.33
C ASN A 50 -30.49 9.13 6.34
N SER A 51 -29.70 8.63 7.29
CA SER A 51 -28.97 9.47 8.25
C SER A 51 -27.58 8.91 8.54
N PHE A 52 -26.63 9.80 8.82
CA PHE A 52 -25.29 9.43 9.25
C PHE A 52 -25.31 8.71 10.59
N GLU A 53 -26.18 9.12 11.50
CA GLU A 53 -26.34 8.47 12.81
C GLU A 53 -26.68 6.99 12.66
N ALA A 54 -27.73 6.66 11.91
CA ALA A 54 -28.15 5.28 11.68
C ALA A 54 -27.07 4.46 10.95
N TYR A 55 -26.32 5.09 10.03
CA TYR A 55 -25.20 4.44 9.37
C TYR A 55 -24.08 4.12 10.34
N LEU A 56 -23.67 5.08 11.17
CA LEU A 56 -22.58 4.90 12.13
C LEU A 56 -22.94 3.90 13.23
N ASP A 57 -24.21 3.83 13.64
CA ASP A 57 -24.70 2.79 14.57
C ASP A 57 -24.66 1.40 13.95
N ARG A 58 -25.02 1.27 12.66
CA ARG A 58 -24.92 0.01 11.94
C ARG A 58 -23.47 -0.51 11.87
N LEU A 59 -22.49 0.38 11.71
CA LEU A 59 -21.08 0.01 11.64
C LEU A 59 -20.57 -0.72 12.90
N GLU A 60 -21.21 -0.50 14.06
CA GLU A 60 -20.78 -1.14 15.32
C GLU A 60 -21.17 -2.62 15.39
N VAL A 61 -22.14 -3.07 14.58
CA VAL A 61 -22.67 -4.44 14.59
C VAL A 61 -22.50 -5.18 13.26
N ASP A 62 -22.20 -4.47 12.17
CA ASP A 62 -22.07 -5.01 10.82
C ASP A 62 -20.61 -4.95 10.35
N ALA A 63 -19.89 -6.07 10.50
CA ALA A 63 -18.48 -6.17 10.13
C ALA A 63 -18.24 -6.05 8.61
N GLU A 64 -19.22 -6.43 7.78
CA GLU A 64 -19.10 -6.29 6.33
C GLU A 64 -19.21 -4.82 5.92
N GLU A 65 -20.22 -4.11 6.45
CA GLU A 65 -20.37 -2.67 6.21
C GLU A 65 -19.20 -1.87 6.80
N TRP A 66 -18.64 -2.30 7.93
CA TRP A 66 -17.41 -1.75 8.48
C TRP A 66 -16.26 -1.77 7.47
N GLN A 67 -16.03 -2.91 6.81
CA GLN A 67 -14.98 -2.99 5.79
C GLN A 67 -15.27 -2.09 4.59
N HIS A 68 -16.54 -1.96 4.18
CA HIS A 68 -16.92 -1.02 3.12
C HIS A 68 -16.71 0.44 3.51
N PHE A 69 -17.01 0.81 4.75
CA PHE A 69 -16.73 2.12 5.31
C PHE A 69 -15.22 2.42 5.26
N VAL A 70 -14.39 1.49 5.75
CA VAL A 70 -12.92 1.62 5.72
C VAL A 70 -12.43 1.84 4.28
N ASN A 71 -12.83 0.99 3.34
CA ASN A 71 -12.45 1.11 1.92
C ASN A 71 -12.91 2.43 1.29
N SER A 72 -13.99 3.04 1.79
CA SER A 72 -14.44 4.34 1.27
C SER A 72 -13.52 5.50 1.69
N LEU A 73 -12.82 5.36 2.82
CA LEU A 73 -11.99 6.41 3.41
C LEU A 73 -10.50 6.30 3.07
N THR A 74 -10.06 5.17 2.51
CA THR A 74 -8.69 4.98 1.97
C THR A 74 -8.49 5.80 0.70
N THR A 75 -7.26 6.18 0.39
CA THR A 75 -6.93 6.92 -0.83
C THR A 75 -5.87 6.16 -1.61
N ASN A 76 -6.28 5.63 -2.76
CA ASN A 76 -5.57 4.57 -3.48
C ASN A 76 -4.94 5.07 -4.79
N LEU A 77 -4.30 6.26 -4.77
CA LEU A 77 -3.64 6.79 -5.96
C LEU A 77 -2.26 6.16 -6.12
N THR A 78 -2.11 5.33 -7.15
CA THR A 78 -0.83 4.69 -7.51
C THR A 78 -0.66 4.60 -9.03
N SER A 79 0.55 4.25 -9.46
CA SER A 79 0.90 4.04 -10.87
C SER A 79 2.12 3.12 -10.99
N PHE A 80 2.24 2.44 -12.14
CA PHE A 80 3.43 1.65 -12.44
C PHE A 80 4.68 2.52 -12.40
N PHE A 81 5.75 1.96 -11.84
CA PHE A 81 7.05 2.59 -11.66
C PHE A 81 7.00 4.00 -11.02
N ARG A 82 6.02 4.25 -10.13
CA ARG A 82 5.99 5.47 -9.32
C ARG A 82 7.29 5.61 -8.55
N GLU A 83 7.85 6.83 -8.56
CA GLU A 83 9.14 7.14 -7.97
C GLU A 83 10.25 6.20 -8.49
N ALA A 84 10.41 6.17 -9.83
CA ALA A 84 11.21 5.20 -10.58
C ALA A 84 12.67 5.03 -10.12
N HIS A 85 13.25 6.03 -9.46
CA HIS A 85 14.60 5.99 -8.91
C HIS A 85 14.80 4.91 -7.84
N HIS A 86 13.74 4.40 -7.21
CA HIS A 86 13.82 3.32 -6.23
C HIS A 86 14.16 1.96 -6.85
N PHE A 87 13.76 1.69 -8.10
CA PHE A 87 13.89 0.36 -8.71
C PHE A 87 15.34 -0.02 -9.07
N PRO A 88 16.18 0.88 -9.60
CA PRO A 88 17.61 0.60 -9.75
C PRO A 88 18.29 0.26 -8.42
N VAL A 89 17.95 0.99 -7.33
CA VAL A 89 18.48 0.71 -5.98
C VAL A 89 18.06 -0.67 -5.49
N LEU A 90 16.79 -1.05 -5.71
CA LEU A 90 16.29 -2.39 -5.39
C LEU A 90 17.04 -3.48 -6.19
N SER A 91 17.25 -3.27 -7.49
CA SER A 91 17.95 -4.20 -8.37
C SER A 91 19.38 -4.47 -7.89
N GLU A 92 20.15 -3.41 -7.63
CA GLU A 92 21.52 -3.51 -7.12
C GLU A 92 21.55 -4.20 -5.74
N HIS A 93 20.64 -3.82 -4.85
CA HIS A 93 20.55 -4.43 -3.52
C HIS A 93 20.22 -5.92 -3.60
N ALA A 94 19.21 -6.31 -4.38
CA ALA A 94 18.78 -7.68 -4.50
C ALA A 94 19.87 -8.59 -5.08
N THR A 95 20.53 -8.14 -6.16
CA THR A 95 21.63 -8.90 -6.78
C THR A 95 22.82 -9.07 -5.83
N ARG A 96 23.23 -8.00 -5.13
CA ARG A 96 24.27 -8.05 -4.09
C ARG A 96 23.93 -9.02 -2.97
N MET A 97 22.72 -8.92 -2.42
CA MET A 97 22.28 -9.77 -1.31
C MET A 97 22.15 -11.24 -1.70
N GLN A 98 21.65 -11.53 -2.90
CA GLN A 98 21.53 -12.89 -3.41
C GLN A 98 22.92 -13.52 -3.63
N GLY A 99 23.88 -12.78 -4.20
CA GLY A 99 25.24 -13.26 -4.41
C GLY A 99 25.96 -13.61 -3.09
N ARG A 100 25.69 -12.85 -2.02
CA ARG A 100 26.29 -13.05 -0.70
C ARG A 100 25.60 -14.13 0.14
N LEU A 101 24.28 -14.12 0.20
CA LEU A 101 23.51 -14.98 1.11
C LEU A 101 23.05 -16.28 0.46
N ARG A 102 22.96 -16.34 -0.87
CA ARG A 102 22.49 -17.49 -1.65
C ARG A 102 21.15 -18.06 -1.16
N ARG A 103 20.24 -17.19 -0.72
CA ARG A 103 18.87 -17.53 -0.28
C ARG A 103 17.82 -16.77 -1.07
N THR A 104 16.57 -17.19 -0.90
CA THR A 104 15.40 -16.43 -1.39
C THR A 104 15.28 -15.12 -0.63
N LEU A 105 15.19 -14.00 -1.35
CA LEU A 105 14.97 -12.69 -0.76
C LEU A 105 13.50 -12.42 -0.52
N ARG A 106 13.18 -11.68 0.54
CA ARG A 106 11.81 -11.35 0.92
C ARG A 106 11.59 -9.85 0.81
N ILE A 107 10.58 -9.45 0.07
CA ILE A 107 10.23 -8.03 -0.14
C ILE A 107 8.79 -7.83 0.30
N TRP A 108 8.51 -6.71 0.97
CA TRP A 108 7.16 -6.34 1.37
C TRP A 108 6.77 -5.01 0.75
N SER A 109 5.67 -4.96 0.00
CA SER A 109 4.95 -3.74 -0.37
C SER A 109 3.80 -3.52 0.63
N ALA A 110 4.00 -2.60 1.56
CA ALA A 110 3.09 -2.24 2.64
C ALA A 110 2.27 -1.01 2.24
N GLY A 111 0.98 -1.22 1.92
CA GLY A 111 0.11 -0.25 1.26
C GLY A 111 0.17 -0.37 -0.26
N CYS A 112 -0.04 -1.59 -0.77
CA CYS A 112 0.18 -1.93 -2.17
C CYS A 112 -0.90 -1.36 -3.13
N SER A 113 -2.01 -0.85 -2.59
CA SER A 113 -3.11 -0.27 -3.34
C SER A 113 -3.61 -1.22 -4.45
N THR A 114 -3.82 -0.72 -5.67
CA THR A 114 -4.26 -1.52 -6.82
C THR A 114 -3.18 -2.40 -7.45
N GLY A 115 -2.00 -2.54 -6.84
CA GLY A 115 -0.99 -3.54 -7.22
C GLY A 115 0.12 -3.06 -8.15
N GLU A 116 0.07 -1.84 -8.66
CA GLU A 116 1.10 -1.32 -9.57
C GLU A 116 2.51 -1.33 -8.94
N GLU A 117 2.63 -1.04 -7.65
CA GLU A 117 3.91 -1.09 -6.92
C GLU A 117 4.51 -2.50 -6.86
N PRO A 118 3.84 -3.52 -6.30
CA PRO A 118 4.41 -4.87 -6.24
C PRO A 118 4.67 -5.47 -7.62
N PHE A 119 3.88 -5.13 -8.65
CA PHE A 119 4.19 -5.52 -10.02
C PHE A 119 5.44 -4.83 -10.56
N SER A 120 5.65 -3.54 -10.27
CA SER A 120 6.89 -2.84 -10.66
C SER A 120 8.11 -3.44 -9.96
N ILE A 121 7.97 -3.84 -8.68
CA ILE A 121 9.00 -4.57 -7.93
C ILE A 121 9.31 -5.91 -8.61
N ALA A 122 8.29 -6.71 -8.93
CA ALA A 122 8.46 -8.01 -9.56
C ALA A 122 9.14 -7.92 -10.94
N MET A 123 8.68 -7.01 -11.80
CA MET A 123 9.30 -6.76 -13.12
C MET A 123 10.76 -6.33 -12.98
N THR A 124 11.06 -5.43 -12.04
CA THR A 124 12.44 -5.00 -11.73
C THR A 124 13.34 -6.18 -11.38
N LEU A 125 12.85 -7.12 -10.57
CA LEU A 125 13.65 -8.26 -10.11
C LEU A 125 13.80 -9.32 -11.21
N ILE A 126 12.79 -9.50 -12.05
CA ILE A 126 12.90 -10.35 -13.25
C ILE A 126 14.03 -9.84 -14.15
N ASP A 127 14.13 -8.52 -14.32
CA ASP A 127 15.19 -7.89 -15.12
C ASP A 127 16.55 -8.00 -14.44
N ALA A 128 16.63 -7.68 -13.15
CA ALA A 128 17.85 -7.73 -12.36
C ALA A 128 18.53 -9.11 -12.38
N PHE A 129 17.72 -10.17 -12.34
CA PHE A 129 18.20 -11.55 -12.34
C PHE A 129 18.20 -12.20 -13.73
N GLY A 130 17.71 -11.53 -14.76
CA GLY A 130 17.56 -12.09 -16.11
C GLY A 130 16.71 -13.37 -16.15
N SER A 131 15.76 -13.53 -15.23
CA SER A 131 15.01 -14.76 -15.00
C SER A 131 13.56 -14.47 -14.66
N TRP A 132 12.63 -15.28 -15.17
CA TRP A 132 11.21 -15.22 -14.81
C TRP A 132 10.90 -15.83 -13.44
N THR A 133 11.85 -16.57 -12.87
CA THR A 133 11.76 -17.16 -11.54
C THR A 133 12.94 -16.68 -10.67
N PRO A 134 13.06 -15.36 -10.43
CA PRO A 134 14.10 -14.84 -9.55
C PRO A 134 13.92 -15.43 -8.15
N PRO A 135 15.00 -15.61 -7.36
CA PRO A 135 14.93 -16.15 -6.00
C PRO A 135 14.39 -15.10 -5.02
N VAL A 136 13.14 -14.67 -5.22
CA VAL A 136 12.48 -13.62 -4.44
C VAL A 136 11.04 -14.03 -4.14
N LYS A 137 10.52 -13.56 -3.02
CA LYS A 137 9.09 -13.61 -2.66
C LYS A 137 8.63 -12.22 -2.28
N ILE A 138 7.53 -11.77 -2.87
CA ILE A 138 6.96 -10.45 -2.62
C ILE A 138 5.66 -10.63 -1.85
N LEU A 139 5.59 -10.08 -0.65
CA LEU A 139 4.32 -9.87 0.05
C LEU A 139 3.79 -8.49 -0.32
N ALA A 140 2.54 -8.39 -0.71
CA ALA A 140 1.88 -7.13 -1.01
C ALA A 140 0.61 -7.02 -0.17
N THR A 141 0.54 -6.01 0.70
CA THR A 141 -0.59 -5.86 1.62
C THR A 141 -1.24 -4.51 1.53
N ASP A 142 -2.55 -4.45 1.70
CA ASP A 142 -3.28 -3.20 1.90
C ASP A 142 -4.40 -3.40 2.93
N LEU A 143 -4.89 -2.30 3.50
CA LEU A 143 -6.06 -2.29 4.36
C LEU A 143 -7.35 -2.44 3.53
N ASP A 144 -7.34 -1.91 2.31
CA ASP A 144 -8.49 -1.88 1.43
C ASP A 144 -8.65 -3.20 0.66
N THR A 145 -9.65 -3.98 1.05
CA THR A 145 -9.89 -5.30 0.46
C THR A 145 -10.31 -5.26 -1.02
N GLN A 146 -10.85 -4.14 -1.50
CA GLN A 146 -11.23 -4.01 -2.91
C GLN A 146 -10.00 -3.84 -3.81
N VAL A 147 -9.04 -3.02 -3.38
CA VAL A 147 -7.81 -2.82 -4.16
C VAL A 147 -6.89 -4.04 -4.11
N VAL A 148 -6.85 -4.76 -2.98
CA VAL A 148 -6.13 -6.05 -2.89
C VAL A 148 -6.69 -7.07 -3.89
N ARG A 149 -8.03 -7.18 -3.98
CA ARG A 149 -8.67 -8.07 -4.97
C ARG A 149 -8.34 -7.66 -6.40
N HIS A 150 -8.42 -6.37 -6.70
CA HIS A 150 -8.05 -5.82 -8.01
C HIS A 150 -6.57 -6.12 -8.34
N ALA A 151 -5.66 -5.92 -7.40
CA ALA A 151 -4.24 -6.21 -7.54
C ALA A 151 -3.98 -7.69 -7.84
N ALA A 152 -4.67 -8.60 -7.14
CA ALA A 152 -4.59 -10.04 -7.37
C ALA A 152 -5.11 -10.44 -8.77
N GLU A 153 -6.10 -9.73 -9.31
CA GLU A 153 -6.53 -9.90 -10.70
C GLU A 153 -5.50 -9.37 -11.69
N GLY A 154 -4.79 -8.29 -11.36
CA GLY A 154 -3.73 -7.70 -12.17
C GLY A 154 -4.22 -7.27 -13.56
N ILE A 155 -5.46 -6.79 -13.65
CA ILE A 155 -6.11 -6.34 -14.88
C ILE A 155 -6.27 -4.82 -14.81
N TYR A 156 -5.77 -4.11 -15.82
CA TYR A 156 -5.76 -2.65 -15.85
C TYR A 156 -6.23 -2.14 -17.22
N PRO A 157 -6.84 -0.95 -17.30
CA PRO A 157 -6.99 -0.23 -18.56
C PRO A 157 -5.62 0.02 -19.20
N MET A 158 -5.52 -0.01 -20.54
CA MET A 158 -4.26 0.29 -21.24
C MET A 158 -3.66 1.64 -20.83
N GLU A 159 -4.50 2.65 -20.57
CA GLU A 159 -4.09 3.98 -20.12
C GLU A 159 -3.19 3.97 -18.87
N ARG A 160 -3.31 2.95 -18.01
CA ARG A 160 -2.48 2.79 -16.79
C ARG A 160 -1.02 2.47 -17.11
N ILE A 161 -0.74 1.93 -18.28
CA ILE A 161 0.59 1.49 -18.72
C ILE A 161 1.15 2.34 -19.87
N ASP A 162 0.44 3.40 -20.30
CA ASP A 162 0.86 4.22 -21.45
C ASP A 162 2.20 4.93 -21.25
N LYS A 163 2.57 5.22 -19.99
CA LYS A 163 3.86 5.82 -19.64
C LYS A 163 5.02 4.82 -19.59
N MET A 164 4.74 3.53 -19.71
CA MET A 164 5.77 2.49 -19.69
C MET A 164 6.42 2.32 -21.07
N PRO A 165 7.71 1.93 -21.13
CA PRO A 165 8.35 1.55 -22.39
C PRO A 165 7.56 0.45 -23.09
N GLN A 166 7.33 0.59 -24.40
CA GLN A 166 6.54 -0.37 -25.18
C GLN A 166 7.17 -1.78 -25.20
N SER A 167 8.49 -1.87 -25.03
CA SER A 167 9.21 -3.15 -24.82
C SER A 167 8.69 -3.87 -23.57
N ASP A 168 8.56 -3.15 -22.47
CA ASP A 168 8.18 -3.68 -21.16
C ASP A 168 6.70 -4.05 -21.16
N VAL A 169 5.86 -3.22 -21.79
CA VAL A 169 4.45 -3.52 -22.02
C VAL A 169 4.29 -4.85 -22.77
N LYS A 170 4.96 -5.03 -23.91
CA LYS A 170 4.90 -6.27 -24.70
C LYS A 170 5.42 -7.47 -23.91
N ARG A 171 6.46 -7.25 -23.10
CA ARG A 171 7.12 -8.30 -22.34
C ARG A 171 6.32 -8.75 -21.13
N PHE A 172 5.74 -7.84 -20.35
CA PHE A 172 5.14 -8.15 -19.05
C PHE A 172 3.60 -8.19 -19.02
N PHE A 173 2.94 -7.77 -20.09
CA PHE A 173 1.47 -7.73 -20.15
C PHE A 173 0.92 -8.56 -21.32
N LEU A 174 -0.30 -9.05 -21.12
CA LEU A 174 -1.17 -9.65 -22.12
C LEU A 174 -2.26 -8.63 -22.47
N ARG A 175 -2.52 -8.42 -23.76
CA ARG A 175 -3.61 -7.54 -24.21
C ARG A 175 -4.93 -8.31 -24.26
N GLY A 176 -5.99 -7.71 -23.73
CA GLY A 176 -7.34 -8.23 -23.86
C GLY A 176 -7.85 -8.15 -25.31
N LYS A 177 -8.78 -9.03 -25.64
CA LYS A 177 -9.46 -9.10 -26.95
C LYS A 177 -10.97 -9.24 -26.72
N GLY A 178 -11.78 -8.91 -27.73
CA GLY A 178 -13.24 -9.02 -27.66
C GLY A 178 -13.81 -8.16 -26.53
N SER A 179 -14.56 -8.76 -25.61
CA SER A 179 -15.15 -8.05 -24.46
C SER A 179 -14.13 -7.46 -23.47
N ARG A 180 -12.83 -7.73 -23.63
CA ARG A 180 -11.73 -7.16 -22.84
C ARG A 180 -10.81 -6.25 -23.65
N GLU A 181 -11.23 -5.83 -24.84
CA GLU A 181 -10.51 -4.80 -25.60
C GLU A 181 -10.34 -3.52 -24.75
N GLY A 182 -9.22 -2.82 -24.91
CA GLY A 182 -8.87 -1.68 -24.04
C GLY A 182 -8.22 -2.07 -22.70
N MET A 183 -8.22 -3.37 -22.33
CA MET A 183 -7.64 -3.86 -21.07
C MET A 183 -6.33 -4.61 -21.31
N VAL A 184 -5.47 -4.59 -20.29
CA VAL A 184 -4.26 -5.40 -20.17
C VAL A 184 -4.31 -6.24 -18.91
N ARG A 185 -3.60 -7.37 -18.92
CA ARG A 185 -3.39 -8.20 -17.74
C ARG A 185 -1.91 -8.46 -17.55
N VAL A 186 -1.41 -8.31 -16.33
CA VAL A 186 -0.03 -8.68 -15.98
C VAL A 186 0.14 -10.19 -16.20
N ARG A 187 1.27 -10.58 -16.80
CA ARG A 187 1.58 -11.99 -17.07
C ARG A 187 1.59 -12.84 -15.80
N PRO A 188 1.12 -14.11 -15.86
CA PRO A 188 1.10 -15.01 -14.71
C PRO A 188 2.45 -15.13 -13.99
N GLN A 189 3.55 -15.22 -14.73
CA GLN A 189 4.91 -15.36 -14.18
C GLN A 189 5.30 -14.21 -13.24
N VAL A 190 4.86 -12.98 -13.54
CA VAL A 190 5.11 -11.82 -12.66
C VAL A 190 4.23 -11.92 -11.41
N ARG A 191 2.97 -12.32 -11.58
CA ARG A 191 1.99 -12.44 -10.49
C ARG A 191 2.35 -13.55 -9.50
N GLU A 192 2.90 -14.65 -9.97
CA GLU A 192 3.30 -15.80 -9.15
C GLU A 192 4.41 -15.45 -8.14
N LEU A 193 5.14 -14.35 -8.36
CA LEU A 193 6.12 -13.83 -7.40
C LEU A 193 5.49 -13.10 -6.22
N ILE A 194 4.19 -12.78 -6.29
CA ILE A 194 3.50 -11.89 -5.37
C ILE A 194 2.38 -12.61 -4.63
N THR A 195 2.38 -12.51 -3.31
CA THR A 195 1.25 -12.88 -2.46
C THR A 195 0.53 -11.61 -2.02
N PHE A 196 -0.75 -11.49 -2.38
CA PHE A 196 -1.60 -10.36 -2.01
C PHE A 196 -2.44 -10.70 -0.79
N GLU A 197 -2.38 -9.87 0.26
CA GLU A 197 -3.10 -10.11 1.51
C GLU A 197 -3.72 -8.81 2.06
N SER A 198 -4.84 -8.93 2.74
CA SER A 198 -5.39 -7.80 3.50
C SER A 198 -4.67 -7.68 4.84
N LEU A 199 -4.10 -6.51 5.15
CA LEU A 199 -3.41 -6.27 6.41
C LEU A 199 -3.57 -4.82 6.87
N ASN A 200 -4.04 -4.66 8.11
CA ASN A 200 -3.98 -3.38 8.78
C ASN A 200 -2.58 -3.16 9.40
N LEU A 201 -1.85 -2.17 8.89
CA LEU A 201 -0.53 -1.79 9.42
C LEU A 201 -0.58 -1.36 10.89
N LEU A 202 -1.73 -0.88 11.37
CA LEU A 202 -1.94 -0.50 12.76
C LEU A 202 -2.69 -1.59 13.55
N GLY A 203 -3.00 -2.71 12.92
CA GLY A 203 -3.60 -3.87 13.57
C GLY A 203 -2.72 -4.43 14.70
N PRO A 204 -3.30 -5.08 15.71
CA PRO A 204 -2.63 -5.44 16.96
C PRO A 204 -1.46 -6.42 16.76
N SER A 205 -1.52 -7.25 15.72
CA SER A 205 -0.45 -8.18 15.35
C SER A 205 -0.34 -8.29 13.83
N TRP A 206 0.82 -8.72 13.36
CA TRP A 206 1.02 -9.08 11.95
C TRP A 206 1.40 -10.56 11.90
N PRO A 207 0.83 -11.36 10.98
CA PRO A 207 1.20 -12.77 10.79
C PRO A 207 2.57 -12.92 10.07
N LEU A 208 3.52 -12.03 10.38
CA LEU A 208 4.83 -11.94 9.73
C LEU A 208 5.89 -12.45 10.71
N LYS A 209 6.50 -13.59 10.37
CA LYS A 209 7.45 -14.29 11.25
C LYS A 209 8.92 -14.09 10.86
N GLU A 210 9.18 -13.84 9.58
CA GLU A 210 10.54 -13.74 9.07
C GLU A 210 10.82 -12.30 8.60
N PRO A 211 12.07 -11.80 8.78
CA PRO A 211 12.44 -10.49 8.29
C PRO A 211 12.42 -10.36 6.77
N PHE A 212 12.49 -9.13 6.31
CA PHE A 212 12.54 -8.72 4.91
C PHE A 212 13.90 -8.14 4.54
N ASP A 213 14.26 -8.32 3.28
CA ASP A 213 15.42 -7.70 2.64
C ASP A 213 15.10 -6.28 2.15
N ALA A 214 13.83 -6.02 1.85
CA ALA A 214 13.31 -4.69 1.57
C ALA A 214 11.85 -4.55 2.00
N ILE A 215 11.49 -3.38 2.53
CA ILE A 215 10.10 -2.95 2.75
C ILE A 215 9.87 -1.68 1.94
N PHE A 216 8.83 -1.66 1.14
CA PHE A 216 8.26 -0.47 0.50
C PHE A 216 7.05 -0.05 1.32
N CYS A 217 7.07 1.17 1.84
CA CYS A 217 5.93 1.79 2.51
C CYS A 217 5.86 3.25 2.03
N ARG A 218 5.45 3.42 0.77
CA ARG A 218 5.53 4.70 0.06
C ARG A 218 4.17 5.35 -0.04
N ASN A 219 4.10 6.63 0.31
CA ASN A 219 2.88 7.44 0.25
C ASN A 219 1.74 6.90 1.12
N VAL A 220 2.09 6.22 2.23
CA VAL A 220 1.16 5.67 3.24
C VAL A 220 1.30 6.42 4.56
N LEU A 221 2.54 6.72 4.99
CA LEU A 221 2.83 7.41 6.25
C LEU A 221 2.20 8.80 6.30
N ILE A 222 1.98 9.44 5.15
CA ILE A 222 1.30 10.74 5.03
C ILE A 222 -0.12 10.76 5.60
N TYR A 223 -0.76 9.60 5.80
CA TYR A 223 -2.09 9.51 6.41
C TYR A 223 -2.07 9.41 7.94
N PHE A 224 -0.88 9.27 8.53
CA PHE A 224 -0.71 9.06 9.97
C PHE A 224 -0.09 10.29 10.62
N ASP A 225 -0.43 10.55 11.88
CA ASP A 225 0.28 11.54 12.68
C ASP A 225 1.68 11.04 13.11
N LYS A 226 2.53 11.93 13.63
CA LYS A 226 3.91 11.59 13.97
C LYS A 226 4.03 10.46 15.02
N PRO A 227 3.23 10.44 16.10
CA PRO A 227 3.22 9.29 17.01
C PRO A 227 2.86 7.97 16.32
N THR A 228 1.88 7.98 15.42
CA THR A 228 1.43 6.77 14.69
C THR A 228 2.47 6.32 13.66
N GLN A 229 3.12 7.26 12.95
CA GLN A 229 4.25 6.98 12.08
C GLN A 229 5.38 6.31 12.87
N TYR A 230 5.77 6.88 14.01
CA TYR A 230 6.83 6.32 14.86
C TYR A 230 6.48 4.89 15.31
N ARG A 231 5.27 4.65 15.84
CA ARG A 231 4.82 3.30 16.24
C ARG A 231 4.91 2.30 15.09
N LEU A 232 4.50 2.68 13.88
CA LEU A 232 4.59 1.81 12.71
C LEU A 232 6.05 1.50 12.34
N LEU A 233 6.91 2.51 12.34
CA LEU A 233 8.34 2.36 12.05
C LEU A 233 9.03 1.48 13.11
N SER A 234 8.67 1.61 14.39
CA SER A 234 9.18 0.74 15.46
C SER A 234 8.81 -0.72 15.24
N ARG A 235 7.71 -1.01 14.55
CA ARG A 235 7.30 -2.38 14.18
C ARG A 235 7.99 -2.88 12.90
N PHE A 236 8.30 -1.99 11.94
CA PHE A 236 9.09 -2.34 10.77
C PHE A 236 10.54 -2.63 11.10
N HIS A 237 11.14 -1.87 12.02
CA HIS A 237 12.53 -2.00 12.42
C HIS A 237 12.94 -3.44 12.75
N PRO A 238 12.18 -4.19 13.58
CA PRO A 238 12.55 -5.57 13.87
C PRO A 238 12.36 -6.55 12.72
N LEU A 239 11.54 -6.20 11.73
CA LEU A 239 11.22 -7.00 10.55
C LEU A 239 12.15 -6.72 9.36
N LEU A 240 13.11 -5.82 9.46
CA LEU A 240 14.15 -5.66 8.45
C LEU A 240 15.42 -6.38 8.89
N HIS A 241 16.07 -7.05 7.94
CA HIS A 241 17.45 -7.50 8.14
C HIS A 241 18.37 -6.29 8.39
N PRO A 242 19.53 -6.47 9.07
CA PRO A 242 20.46 -5.37 9.34
C PRO A 242 20.94 -4.61 8.09
N GLU A 243 21.04 -5.30 6.95
CA GLU A 243 21.38 -4.70 5.65
C GLU A 243 20.13 -4.43 4.78
N GLY A 244 18.93 -4.58 5.33
CA GLY A 244 17.68 -4.39 4.61
C GLY A 244 17.42 -2.91 4.30
N LEU A 245 16.56 -2.67 3.31
CA LEU A 245 16.19 -1.32 2.88
C LEU A 245 14.73 -1.01 3.20
N LEU A 246 14.46 0.21 3.67
CA LEU A 246 13.13 0.79 3.75
C LEU A 246 12.99 1.88 2.68
N PHE A 247 12.03 1.71 1.79
CA PHE A 247 11.67 2.70 0.76
C PHE A 247 10.43 3.46 1.21
N VAL A 248 10.54 4.78 1.29
CA VAL A 248 9.42 5.70 1.60
C VAL A 248 9.15 6.61 0.41
N GLY A 249 8.01 7.28 0.39
CA GLY A 249 7.58 8.17 -0.67
C GLY A 249 8.21 9.56 -0.57
N HIS A 250 8.17 10.32 -1.66
CA HIS A 250 8.87 11.61 -1.81
C HIS A 250 8.54 12.67 -0.73
N SER A 251 7.35 12.62 -0.13
CA SER A 251 6.89 13.57 0.90
C SER A 251 7.10 13.07 2.33
N GLU A 252 7.68 11.89 2.51
CA GLU A 252 7.78 11.21 3.80
C GLU A 252 9.18 11.40 4.39
N SER A 253 9.25 12.14 5.50
CA SER A 253 10.48 12.35 6.26
C SER A 253 10.46 11.57 7.57
N LEU A 254 11.51 10.76 7.76
CA LEU A 254 11.70 9.93 8.95
C LEU A 254 12.57 10.60 10.03
N ALA A 255 12.76 11.93 9.97
CA ALA A 255 13.62 12.65 10.91
C ALA A 255 13.22 12.44 12.39
N HIS A 256 11.92 12.33 12.67
CA HIS A 256 11.36 12.05 13.99
C HIS A 256 11.55 10.60 14.48
N ALA A 257 12.09 9.72 13.63
CA ALA A 257 12.35 8.31 13.88
C ALA A 257 13.79 7.95 13.47
N SER A 258 14.72 8.92 13.59
CA SER A 258 16.12 8.78 13.17
C SER A 258 16.91 7.78 14.01
N ASP A 259 16.42 7.47 15.21
CA ASP A 259 16.89 6.41 16.09
C ASP A 259 16.55 5.01 15.55
N LEU A 260 15.54 4.90 14.69
CA LEU A 260 15.13 3.64 14.06
C LEU A 260 15.70 3.49 12.64
N PHE A 261 15.63 4.55 11.84
CA PHE A 261 16.03 4.51 10.43
C PHE A 261 16.86 5.72 10.02
N ARG A 262 17.95 5.46 9.30
CA ARG A 262 18.83 6.50 8.75
C ARG A 262 18.69 6.59 7.23
N LEU A 263 18.63 7.80 6.69
CA LEU A 263 18.59 8.04 5.25
C LEU A 263 19.93 7.65 4.60
N GLN A 264 19.89 6.88 3.50
CA GLN A 264 21.05 6.44 2.72
C GLN A 264 21.00 6.94 1.25
N GLY A 265 19.86 7.47 0.81
CA GLY A 265 19.71 8.03 -0.53
C GLY A 265 18.43 8.83 -0.66
N LYS A 266 17.98 9.04 -1.90
CA LYS A 266 16.69 9.69 -2.15
C LYS A 266 15.55 8.77 -1.66
N THR A 267 15.00 9.10 -0.48
CA THR A 267 13.90 8.38 0.19
C THR A 267 14.13 6.87 0.38
N VAL A 268 15.40 6.46 0.48
CA VAL A 268 15.83 5.11 0.86
C VAL A 268 16.52 5.18 2.21
N CYS A 269 16.06 4.36 3.15
CA CYS A 269 16.54 4.31 4.52
C CYS A 269 17.08 2.92 4.87
N VAL A 270 18.01 2.87 5.82
CA VAL A 270 18.53 1.65 6.44
C VAL A 270 18.20 1.61 7.92
N PRO A 271 17.97 0.41 8.50
CA PRO A 271 17.72 0.30 9.93
C PRO A 271 18.98 0.69 10.71
N VAL A 272 18.79 1.47 11.77
CA VAL A 272 19.86 1.75 12.74
C VAL A 272 20.16 0.46 13.50
N ALA A 273 21.45 0.17 13.71
CA ALA A 273 21.86 -1.02 14.45
C ALA A 273 21.20 -1.02 15.84
N ARG A 274 20.61 -2.16 16.22
CA ARG A 274 20.14 -2.36 17.59
C ARG A 274 21.39 -2.32 18.47
N GLY A 275 21.48 -1.33 19.36
CA GLY A 275 22.47 -1.40 20.43
C GLY A 275 22.33 -2.77 21.09
N ARG A 276 23.43 -3.51 21.23
CA ARG A 276 23.39 -4.68 22.11
C ARG A 276 22.98 -4.16 23.50
N PRO A 277 21.98 -4.76 24.15
CA PRO A 277 21.76 -4.50 25.57
C PRO A 277 23.04 -4.81 26.37
#